data_AF-A0A3E1DZS2-F1
#
_entry.id   AF-A0A3E1DZS2-F1
#
_cell.length_a   1.000
_cell.length_b   1.000
_cell.length_c   1.000
_cell.angle_alpha   90.00
_cell.angle_beta   90.00
_cell.angle_gamma   90.00
#
_symmetry.space_group_name_H-M   'P 1'
#
loop_
_entity.id
_entity.type
_entity.pdbx_description
1 polymer ?
#
loop_
_entity_poly.entity_id
_entity_poly.type
_entity_poly.pdbx_seq_one_letter_code
_entity_poly.pdbx_strand_id
1 'polypeptide(L)'
;MLSSHPRLRLLLKFSAGLVAVAVVLTGFMVATAALFRPDLTHRPAMPSVAEASAAQTARAARIDPIHPQVIWRDVNYAEGARAAWWPKHESPILAELVHEGKLPPLAQRVGPEPLVLGGVDGLGRYGGTWHRVAINPEDLEGIIPTRLSYVSLVRWSPEGYPVVPHLAKSWTVSPDQRVWTFTLRRGLRWSDGHPFTAGDIMFWWQQEVLYFKSDTLTDPSFMRQSGKLGQIEQLDDLTLRFSFAEPNGLFLEKLASAVDYFRPAHYLRKFHPAFGDPQFIADTMRAMNLPSPQAVYKRIQHRLNPEHPRLWPWIY
;
A
#
# COMPACT_ATOMS: atom_id res chain seq x y z
N MET A 1 67.28 8.64 1.28
CA MET A 1 67.54 8.46 -0.17
C MET A 1 66.28 8.03 -0.93
N LEU A 2 65.18 8.81 -0.88
CA LEU A 2 63.92 8.50 -1.59
C LEU A 2 63.32 9.72 -2.33
N SER A 3 63.98 10.89 -2.32
CA SER A 3 63.40 12.16 -2.83
C SER A 3 63.79 12.53 -4.28
N SER A 4 64.50 11.66 -4.99
CA SER A 4 65.00 11.89 -6.35
C SER A 4 64.31 11.05 -7.44
N HIS A 5 63.26 10.27 -7.11
CA HIS A 5 62.50 9.53 -8.13
C HIS A 5 61.42 10.41 -8.79
N PRO A 6 61.51 10.67 -10.12
CA PRO A 6 60.59 11.57 -10.82
C PRO A 6 59.14 11.11 -10.79
N ARG A 7 58.90 9.79 -10.72
CA ARG A 7 57.54 9.21 -10.55
C ARG A 7 56.92 9.55 -9.18
N LEU A 8 57.71 9.58 -8.11
CA LEU A 8 57.21 9.93 -6.77
C LEU A 8 56.84 11.42 -6.67
N ARG A 9 57.63 12.31 -7.31
CA ARG A 9 57.29 13.74 -7.40
C ARG A 9 56.03 14.00 -8.23
N LEU A 10 55.82 13.24 -9.30
CA LEU A 10 54.61 13.33 -10.11
C LEU A 10 53.39 12.86 -9.32
N LEU A 11 53.49 11.73 -8.61
CA LEU A 11 52.44 11.24 -7.72
C LEU A 11 52.12 12.22 -6.59
N LEU A 12 53.13 12.80 -5.92
CA LEU A 12 52.91 13.80 -4.87
C LEU A 12 52.23 15.06 -5.40
N LYS A 13 52.61 15.55 -6.59
CA LYS A 13 51.96 16.69 -7.25
C LYS A 13 50.51 16.37 -7.65
N PHE A 14 50.27 15.16 -8.15
CA PHE A 14 48.93 14.71 -8.54
C PHE A 14 48.02 14.57 -7.31
N SER A 15 48.51 13.95 -6.23
CA SER A 15 47.80 13.83 -4.96
C SER A 15 47.53 15.19 -4.31
N ALA A 16 48.50 16.11 -4.33
CA ALA A 16 48.31 17.48 -3.84
C ALA A 16 47.27 18.24 -4.67
N GLY A 17 47.27 18.06 -5.99
CA GLY A 17 46.23 18.60 -6.87
C GLY A 17 44.85 18.04 -6.57
N LEU A 18 44.74 16.73 -6.31
CA LEU A 18 43.47 16.07 -5.97
C LEU A 18 42.92 16.55 -4.62
N VAL A 19 43.78 16.74 -3.62
CA VAL A 19 43.41 17.32 -2.32
C VAL A 19 42.97 18.78 -2.50
N ALA A 20 43.68 19.58 -3.29
CA ALA A 20 43.29 20.96 -3.56
C ALA A 20 41.92 21.05 -4.24
N VAL A 21 41.65 20.19 -5.24
CA VAL A 21 40.34 20.10 -5.89
C VAL A 21 39.26 19.69 -4.89
N ALA A 22 39.52 18.71 -4.02
CA ALA A 22 38.56 18.28 -3.00
C ALA A 22 38.24 19.40 -1.99
N VAL A 23 39.25 20.17 -1.57
CA VAL A 23 39.07 21.31 -0.66
C VAL A 23 38.25 22.42 -1.33
N VAL A 24 38.54 22.76 -2.59
CA VAL A 24 37.78 23.77 -3.34
C VAL A 24 36.34 23.32 -3.56
N LEU A 25 36.11 22.06 -3.94
CA LEU A 25 34.77 21.52 -4.14
C LEU A 25 33.97 21.49 -2.83
N THR A 26 34.60 21.10 -1.72
CA THR A 26 33.98 21.11 -0.39
C THR A 26 33.65 22.54 0.04
N GLY A 27 34.58 23.48 -0.12
CA GLY A 27 34.36 24.90 0.17
C GLY A 27 33.24 25.50 -0.67
N PHE A 28 33.18 25.16 -1.95
CA PHE A 28 32.09 25.54 -2.85
C PHE A 28 30.76 24.96 -2.36
N MET A 29 30.67 23.66 -2.10
CA MET A 29 29.43 23.04 -1.58
C MET A 29 28.97 23.65 -0.25
N VAL A 30 29.89 23.93 0.68
CA VAL A 30 29.59 24.60 1.95
C VAL A 30 29.09 26.04 1.73
N ALA A 31 29.73 26.80 0.83
CA ALA A 31 29.30 28.15 0.50
C ALA A 31 27.93 28.16 -0.19
N THR A 32 27.68 27.20 -1.09
CA THR A 32 26.39 27.04 -1.77
C THR A 32 25.31 26.63 -0.75
N ALA A 33 25.61 25.71 0.16
CA ALA A 33 24.69 25.36 1.25
C ALA A 33 24.40 26.55 2.17
N ALA A 34 25.42 27.34 2.54
CA ALA A 34 25.21 28.53 3.36
C ALA A 34 24.38 29.61 2.64
N LEU A 35 24.56 29.78 1.33
CA LEU A 35 23.86 30.78 0.53
C LEU A 35 22.38 30.41 0.27
N PHE A 36 22.10 29.13 0.00
CA PHE A 36 20.76 28.67 -0.39
C PHE A 36 19.98 27.98 0.73
N ARG A 37 20.65 27.58 1.82
CA ARG A 37 20.08 26.90 2.98
C ARG A 37 20.67 27.43 4.30
N PRO A 38 20.51 28.74 4.60
CA PRO A 38 20.99 29.30 5.86
C PRO A 38 20.39 28.60 7.09
N ASP A 39 19.21 27.96 6.93
CA ASP A 39 18.53 27.14 7.93
C ASP A 39 19.34 25.92 8.38
N LEU A 40 20.20 25.35 7.54
CA LEU A 40 21.05 24.20 7.90
C LEU A 40 22.19 24.55 8.87
N THR A 41 22.48 25.84 9.06
CA THR A 41 23.47 26.30 10.06
C THR A 41 22.86 26.43 11.45
N HIS A 42 21.54 26.44 11.56
CA HIS A 42 20.84 26.39 12.83
C HIS A 42 20.63 24.93 13.22
N ARG A 43 21.08 24.56 14.44
CA ARG A 43 20.72 23.25 14.98
C ARG A 43 19.19 23.15 15.01
N PRO A 44 18.60 22.01 14.59
CA PRO A 44 17.18 21.78 14.77
C PRO A 44 16.82 22.04 16.24
N ALA A 45 15.65 22.64 16.49
CA ALA A 45 15.16 22.79 17.84
C ALA A 45 15.15 21.41 18.51
N MET A 46 15.91 21.27 19.60
CA MET A 46 15.87 20.05 20.38
C MET A 46 14.48 19.91 21.00
N PRO A 47 13.90 18.70 21.05
CA PRO A 47 12.66 18.49 21.78
C PRO A 47 12.86 18.92 23.24
N SER A 48 11.82 19.50 23.82
CA SER A 48 11.81 19.88 25.23
C SER A 48 12.07 18.65 26.12
N VAL A 49 12.50 18.87 27.36
CA VAL A 49 12.67 17.78 28.34
C VAL A 49 11.37 16.98 28.51
N ALA A 50 10.22 17.66 28.44
CA ALA A 50 8.90 17.03 28.50
C ALA A 50 8.64 16.11 27.29
N GLU A 51 8.87 16.59 26.07
CA GLU A 51 8.71 15.77 24.85
C GLU A 51 9.69 14.59 24.82
N ALA A 52 10.95 14.82 25.22
CA ALA A 52 11.97 13.77 25.30
C ALA A 52 11.59 12.69 26.34
N SER A 53 11.10 13.10 27.51
CA SER A 53 10.63 12.19 28.56
C SER A 53 9.38 11.41 28.15
N ALA A 54 8.41 12.08 27.49
CA ALA A 54 7.22 11.44 26.95
C ALA A 54 7.58 10.39 25.88
N ALA A 55 8.47 10.74 24.95
CA ALA A 55 8.98 9.81 23.95
C ALA A 55 9.73 8.62 24.57
N GLN A 56 10.51 8.86 25.63
CA GLN A 56 11.22 7.79 26.34
C GLN A 56 10.28 6.86 27.10
N THR A 57 9.21 7.40 27.69
CA THR A 57 8.13 6.62 28.32
C THR A 57 7.39 5.77 27.28
N ALA A 58 7.04 6.36 26.14
CA ALA A 58 6.39 5.64 25.04
C ALA A 58 7.28 4.50 24.49
N ARG A 59 8.61 4.71 24.38
CA ARG A 59 9.57 3.67 23.98
C ARG A 59 9.76 2.57 25.04
N ALA A 60 9.54 2.89 26.30
CA ALA A 60 9.62 1.93 27.39
C ALA A 60 8.38 1.02 27.47
N ALA A 61 7.28 1.41 26.83
CA ALA A 61 6.10 0.55 26.70
C ALA A 61 6.51 -0.82 26.13
N ARG A 62 5.93 -1.86 26.70
CA ARG A 62 6.12 -3.25 26.28
C ARG A 62 4.82 -3.74 25.70
N ILE A 63 4.93 -4.54 24.64
CA ILE A 63 3.81 -5.30 24.09
C ILE A 63 3.30 -6.21 25.19
N ASP A 64 2.00 -6.16 25.50
CA ASP A 64 1.35 -7.16 26.34
C ASP A 64 0.99 -8.35 25.44
N PRO A 65 1.73 -9.48 25.52
CA PRO A 65 1.47 -10.62 24.65
C PRO A 65 0.15 -11.33 24.98
N ILE A 66 -0.45 -11.07 26.16
CA ILE A 66 -1.71 -11.67 26.59
C ILE A 66 -2.88 -10.82 26.08
N HIS A 67 -2.73 -9.50 26.09
CA HIS A 67 -3.76 -8.54 25.62
C HIS A 67 -3.17 -7.58 24.59
N PRO A 68 -2.78 -8.07 23.40
CA PRO A 68 -2.19 -7.21 22.40
C PRO A 68 -3.16 -6.11 21.97
N GLN A 69 -2.63 -4.93 21.67
CA GLN A 69 -3.43 -3.82 21.18
C GLN A 69 -4.05 -4.18 19.83
N VAL A 70 -5.36 -4.43 19.84
CA VAL A 70 -6.16 -4.62 18.65
C VAL A 70 -7.11 -3.43 18.50
N ILE A 71 -6.89 -2.64 17.46
CA ILE A 71 -7.75 -1.48 17.14
C ILE A 71 -9.05 -1.91 16.46
N TRP A 72 -9.08 -3.08 15.84
CA TRP A 72 -10.28 -3.65 15.27
C TRP A 72 -11.30 -4.00 16.35
N ARG A 73 -12.59 -3.78 16.05
CA ARG A 73 -13.70 -4.06 16.96
C ARG A 73 -14.67 -5.04 16.32
N ASP A 74 -14.95 -6.13 17.04
CA ASP A 74 -16.12 -6.96 16.79
C ASP A 74 -17.38 -6.18 17.08
N VAL A 75 -18.33 -6.25 16.15
CA VAL A 75 -19.62 -5.57 16.29
C VAL A 75 -20.77 -6.45 15.79
N ASN A 76 -21.94 -6.24 16.36
CA ASN A 76 -23.15 -6.87 15.88
C ASN A 76 -23.74 -6.06 14.71
N TYR A 77 -23.51 -6.51 13.48
CA TYR A 77 -24.03 -5.85 12.27
C TYR A 77 -25.56 -5.80 12.20
N ALA A 78 -26.28 -6.67 12.93
CA ALA A 78 -27.74 -6.67 12.95
C ALA A 78 -28.35 -5.44 13.65
N GLU A 79 -27.56 -4.71 14.45
CA GLU A 79 -28.02 -3.48 15.11
C GLU A 79 -28.24 -2.32 14.13
N GLY A 80 -27.51 -2.33 13.00
CA GLY A 80 -27.62 -1.33 11.94
C GLY A 80 -27.53 0.12 12.45
N ALA A 81 -28.43 0.98 11.99
CA ALA A 81 -28.44 2.41 12.28
C ALA A 81 -28.54 2.79 13.77
N ARG A 82 -28.99 1.86 14.63
CA ARG A 82 -29.10 2.09 16.08
C ARG A 82 -27.77 1.88 16.81
N ALA A 83 -26.82 1.23 16.16
CA ALA A 83 -25.58 0.82 16.80
C ALA A 83 -24.66 2.00 17.12
N ALA A 84 -23.81 1.82 18.14
CA ALA A 84 -22.76 2.78 18.45
C ALA A 84 -21.74 2.92 17.30
N TRP A 85 -21.42 1.81 16.62
CA TRP A 85 -20.45 1.72 15.52
C TRP A 85 -20.97 2.26 14.18
N TRP A 86 -22.27 2.52 14.07
CA TRP A 86 -22.87 2.96 12.80
C TRP A 86 -22.24 4.28 12.33
N PRO A 87 -21.93 4.45 11.03
CA PRO A 87 -21.33 5.66 10.53
C PRO A 87 -22.27 6.87 10.68
N LYS A 88 -21.91 7.80 11.57
CA LYS A 88 -22.68 9.01 11.91
C LYS A 88 -22.05 10.30 11.39
N HIS A 89 -20.76 10.26 11.08
CA HIS A 89 -19.97 11.42 10.69
C HIS A 89 -19.10 11.08 9.50
N GLU A 90 -18.81 12.10 8.70
CA GLU A 90 -17.90 12.03 7.57
C GLU A 90 -17.08 13.31 7.45
N SER A 91 -16.07 13.31 6.59
CA SER A 91 -15.27 14.50 6.32
C SER A 91 -16.17 15.63 5.79
N PRO A 92 -15.97 16.90 6.22
CA PRO A 92 -16.77 18.03 5.74
C PRO A 92 -16.80 18.16 4.20
N ILE A 93 -15.68 17.88 3.54
CA ILE A 93 -15.59 17.90 2.07
C ILE A 93 -16.55 16.89 1.43
N LEU A 94 -16.69 15.71 2.03
CA LEU A 94 -17.60 14.68 1.52
C LEU A 94 -19.06 15.02 1.84
N ALA A 95 -19.33 15.60 3.01
CA ALA A 95 -20.66 16.07 3.39
C ALA A 95 -21.18 17.14 2.42
N GLU A 96 -20.32 18.06 1.97
CA GLU A 96 -20.65 19.06 0.95
C GLU A 96 -21.04 18.39 -0.38
N LEU A 97 -20.27 17.40 -0.84
CA LEU A 97 -20.60 16.65 -2.06
C LEU A 97 -21.91 15.87 -1.94
N VAL A 98 -22.24 15.35 -0.75
CA VAL A 98 -23.54 14.71 -0.49
C VAL A 98 -24.67 15.73 -0.57
N HIS A 99 -24.49 16.90 0.06
CA HIS A 99 -25.46 18.00 0.00
C HIS A 99 -25.72 18.50 -1.42
N GLU A 100 -24.67 18.56 -2.25
CA GLU A 100 -24.77 18.92 -3.67
C GLU A 100 -25.35 17.81 -4.56
N GLY A 101 -25.64 16.62 -4.02
CA GLY A 101 -26.14 15.47 -4.78
C GLY A 101 -25.09 14.81 -5.68
N LYS A 102 -23.80 15.16 -5.51
CA LYS A 102 -22.67 14.59 -6.26
C LYS A 102 -22.14 13.29 -5.65
N LEU A 103 -22.52 12.98 -4.41
CA LEU A 103 -22.07 11.78 -3.71
C LEU A 103 -23.23 11.13 -2.95
N PRO A 104 -23.35 9.77 -2.96
CA PRO A 104 -24.36 9.10 -2.17
C PRO A 104 -24.18 9.33 -0.65
N PRO A 105 -25.27 9.27 0.14
CA PRO A 105 -25.20 9.37 1.60
C PRO A 105 -24.20 8.37 2.22
N LEU A 106 -23.57 8.77 3.33
CA LEU A 106 -22.52 8.01 4.02
C LEU A 106 -22.84 6.53 4.22
N ALA A 107 -24.01 6.20 4.77
CA ALA A 107 -24.39 4.82 5.04
C ALA A 107 -24.42 3.93 3.79
N GLN A 108 -24.78 4.48 2.62
CA GLN A 108 -24.81 3.74 1.37
C GLN A 108 -23.40 3.44 0.82
N ARG A 109 -22.45 4.34 1.10
CA ARG A 109 -21.04 4.19 0.71
C ARG A 109 -20.29 3.22 1.63
N VAL A 110 -20.57 3.27 2.93
CA VAL A 110 -19.93 2.41 3.94
C VAL A 110 -20.43 0.97 3.85
N GLY A 111 -21.72 0.77 3.56
CA GLY A 111 -22.32 -0.54 3.47
C GLY A 111 -22.71 -1.15 4.83
N PRO A 112 -23.28 -2.37 4.82
CA PRO A 112 -23.87 -2.99 6.01
C PRO A 112 -22.86 -3.66 6.96
N GLU A 113 -21.68 -4.06 6.48
CA GLU A 113 -20.69 -4.79 7.30
C GLU A 113 -19.29 -4.12 7.31
N PRO A 114 -19.18 -2.83 7.68
CA PRO A 114 -17.90 -2.13 7.63
C PRO A 114 -16.88 -2.68 8.61
N LEU A 115 -15.60 -2.46 8.31
CA LEU A 115 -14.53 -2.58 9.28
C LEU A 115 -14.67 -1.46 10.34
N VAL A 116 -14.75 -1.84 11.61
CA VAL A 116 -14.86 -0.89 12.73
C VAL A 116 -13.53 -0.83 13.49
N LEU A 117 -12.99 0.38 13.66
CA LEU A 117 -11.70 0.63 14.29
C LEU A 117 -11.86 1.63 15.45
N GLY A 118 -11.22 1.37 16.59
CA GLY A 118 -11.27 2.22 17.80
C GLY A 118 -10.24 3.34 17.88
N GLY A 119 -9.31 3.42 16.90
CA GLY A 119 -8.16 4.33 16.94
C GLY A 119 -7.06 3.86 17.91
N VAL A 120 -5.82 4.31 17.67
CA VAL A 120 -4.67 3.99 18.54
C VAL A 120 -4.71 4.85 19.80
N ASP A 121 -4.90 6.16 19.63
CA ASP A 121 -4.97 7.16 20.71
C ASP A 121 -6.42 7.64 20.99
N GLY A 122 -7.41 6.84 20.58
CA GLY A 122 -8.82 7.18 20.63
C GLY A 122 -9.39 7.71 19.32
N LEU A 123 -10.56 8.37 19.39
CA LEU A 123 -11.29 8.84 18.22
C LEU A 123 -10.57 10.02 17.52
N GLY A 124 -10.30 9.85 16.23
CA GLY A 124 -9.67 10.88 15.40
C GLY A 124 -10.61 12.05 15.04
N ARG A 125 -10.03 13.08 14.43
CA ARG A 125 -10.75 14.24 13.87
C ARG A 125 -10.52 14.31 12.36
N TYR A 126 -11.54 14.71 11.60
CA TYR A 126 -11.41 14.91 10.16
C TYR A 126 -10.60 16.17 9.82
N GLY A 127 -9.92 16.13 8.68
CA GLY A 127 -9.28 17.29 8.06
C GLY A 127 -7.76 17.32 8.22
N GLY A 128 -7.18 18.40 7.70
CA GLY A 128 -5.73 18.62 7.64
C GLY A 128 -5.08 18.11 6.35
N THR A 129 -3.83 18.51 6.16
CA THR A 129 -2.97 18.06 5.05
C THR A 129 -1.75 17.38 5.65
N TRP A 130 -1.53 16.11 5.32
CA TRP A 130 -0.32 15.41 5.75
C TRP A 130 0.82 15.69 4.78
N HIS A 131 1.64 16.70 5.10
CA HIS A 131 2.84 17.01 4.31
C HIS A 131 3.90 15.93 4.48
N ARG A 132 4.39 15.41 3.36
CA ARG A 132 5.44 14.38 3.31
C ARG A 132 6.54 14.81 2.35
N VAL A 133 7.71 14.21 2.52
CA VAL A 133 8.85 14.39 1.62
C VAL A 133 9.22 13.02 1.09
N ALA A 134 9.36 12.93 -0.23
CA ALA A 134 10.00 11.82 -0.90
C ALA A 134 11.36 12.27 -1.39
N ILE A 135 12.37 11.41 -1.27
CA ILE A 135 13.75 11.76 -1.65
C ILE A 135 14.09 11.40 -3.09
N ASN A 136 13.26 10.59 -3.75
CA ASN A 136 13.40 10.21 -5.15
C ASN A 136 12.05 9.63 -5.69
N PRO A 137 11.94 9.38 -7.01
CA PRO A 137 10.74 8.78 -7.59
C PRO A 137 10.41 7.38 -7.06
N GLU A 138 11.40 6.58 -6.69
CA GLU A 138 11.18 5.23 -6.14
C GLU A 138 10.48 5.28 -4.77
N ASP A 139 10.76 6.31 -3.96
CA ASP A 139 10.09 6.54 -2.69
C ASP A 139 8.61 6.90 -2.91
N LEU A 140 8.31 7.78 -3.90
CA LEU A 140 6.94 8.13 -4.31
C LEU A 140 6.18 6.94 -4.91
N GLU A 141 6.84 6.18 -5.77
CA GLU A 141 6.20 5.10 -6.51
C GLU A 141 6.22 3.77 -5.76
N GLY A 142 7.03 3.58 -4.72
CA GLY A 142 7.25 2.30 -4.06
C GLY A 142 6.94 2.33 -2.57
N ILE A 143 7.81 2.97 -1.78
CA ILE A 143 7.81 2.90 -0.32
C ILE A 143 6.61 3.63 0.29
N ILE A 144 6.31 4.84 -0.19
CA ILE A 144 5.22 5.65 0.34
C ILE A 144 3.86 4.94 0.16
N PRO A 145 3.49 4.46 -1.04
CA PRO A 145 2.21 3.80 -1.23
C PRO A 145 2.10 2.46 -0.50
N THR A 146 3.19 1.67 -0.40
CA THR A 146 3.16 0.38 0.32
C THR A 146 2.94 0.55 1.82
N ARG A 147 3.39 1.67 2.41
CA ARG A 147 3.20 1.95 3.84
C ARG A 147 1.85 2.59 4.16
N LEU A 148 1.29 3.37 3.25
CA LEU A 148 0.08 4.18 3.50
C LEU A 148 -1.18 3.63 2.84
N SER A 149 -1.04 2.97 1.70
CA SER A 149 -2.14 2.48 0.85
C SER A 149 -2.13 0.97 0.72
N TYR A 150 -1.97 0.29 1.86
CA TYR A 150 -2.03 -1.16 1.93
C TYR A 150 -3.40 -1.66 2.40
N VAL A 151 -4.04 -2.45 1.55
CA VAL A 151 -5.32 -3.10 1.78
C VAL A 151 -5.16 -4.59 1.48
N SER A 152 -5.75 -5.44 2.33
CA SER A 152 -5.72 -6.90 2.17
C SER A 152 -6.96 -7.54 2.82
N LEU A 153 -7.16 -8.84 2.64
CA LEU A 153 -8.18 -9.65 3.30
C LEU A 153 -7.99 -9.62 4.82
N VAL A 154 -6.74 -9.63 5.27
CA VAL A 154 -6.34 -9.55 6.68
C VAL A 154 -5.17 -8.57 6.83
N ARG A 155 -4.90 -8.09 8.05
CA ARG A 155 -3.75 -7.23 8.33
C ARG A 155 -3.08 -7.61 9.63
N TRP A 156 -1.82 -7.22 9.77
CA TRP A 156 -1.15 -7.18 11.06
C TRP A 156 -1.87 -6.25 12.04
N SER A 157 -1.96 -6.63 13.31
CA SER A 157 -2.31 -5.67 14.37
C SER A 157 -1.23 -4.56 14.45
N PRO A 158 -1.52 -3.42 15.09
CA PRO A 158 -0.51 -2.39 15.35
C PRO A 158 0.76 -2.91 16.05
N GLU A 159 0.64 -3.96 16.86
CA GLU A 159 1.75 -4.60 17.58
C GLU A 159 2.36 -5.80 16.83
N GLY A 160 1.87 -6.09 15.62
CA GLY A 160 2.35 -7.18 14.76
C GLY A 160 1.61 -8.51 14.96
N TYR A 161 1.01 -8.79 16.11
CA TYR A 161 0.09 -9.92 16.29
C TYR A 161 -1.07 -9.57 17.22
N PRO A 162 -2.24 -10.24 17.10
CA PRO A 162 -2.57 -11.24 16.10
C PRO A 162 -2.75 -10.64 14.69
N VAL A 163 -2.84 -11.50 13.67
CA VAL A 163 -3.41 -11.10 12.38
C VAL A 163 -4.91 -10.87 12.57
N VAL A 164 -5.42 -9.75 12.06
CA VAL A 164 -6.80 -9.27 12.25
C VAL A 164 -7.57 -9.17 10.94
N PRO A 165 -8.92 -9.27 10.97
CA PRO A 165 -9.77 -9.08 9.81
C PRO A 165 -9.59 -7.72 9.13
N HIS A 166 -9.64 -7.67 7.80
CA HIS A 166 -9.64 -6.43 7.02
C HIS A 166 -10.71 -6.46 5.92
N LEU A 167 -10.43 -6.75 4.64
CA LEU A 167 -11.51 -6.91 3.65
C LEU A 167 -12.34 -8.18 3.90
N ALA A 168 -11.70 -9.23 4.41
CA ALA A 168 -12.41 -10.41 4.90
C ALA A 168 -12.91 -10.12 6.33
N LYS A 169 -14.14 -10.56 6.62
CA LYS A 169 -14.67 -10.55 7.99
C LYS A 169 -14.26 -11.78 8.78
N SER A 170 -13.97 -12.88 8.11
CA SER A 170 -13.60 -14.15 8.74
C SER A 170 -12.84 -15.05 7.77
N TRP A 171 -12.14 -16.04 8.32
CA TRP A 171 -11.54 -17.13 7.56
C TRP A 171 -11.55 -18.44 8.36
N THR A 172 -11.40 -19.55 7.66
CA THR A 172 -11.21 -20.88 8.22
C THR A 172 -10.01 -21.57 7.58
N VAL A 173 -9.29 -22.37 8.34
CA VAL A 173 -8.15 -23.17 7.86
C VAL A 173 -8.43 -24.66 8.06
N SER A 174 -8.08 -25.49 7.08
CA SER A 174 -8.16 -26.95 7.23
C SER A 174 -7.12 -27.47 8.23
N PRO A 175 -7.34 -28.63 8.88
CA PRO A 175 -6.40 -29.18 9.87
C PRO A 175 -4.98 -29.42 9.33
N ASP A 176 -4.85 -29.70 8.03
CA ASP A 176 -3.58 -29.90 7.34
C ASP A 176 -2.93 -28.60 6.83
N GLN A 177 -3.56 -27.44 7.08
CA GLN A 177 -3.11 -26.11 6.68
C GLN A 177 -2.92 -25.95 5.16
N ARG A 178 -3.64 -26.74 4.37
CA ARG A 178 -3.59 -26.70 2.90
C ARG A 178 -4.72 -25.89 2.27
N VAL A 179 -5.82 -25.69 2.99
CA VAL A 179 -7.00 -24.98 2.49
C VAL A 179 -7.38 -23.85 3.41
N TRP A 180 -7.50 -22.65 2.86
CA TRP A 180 -7.92 -21.44 3.56
C TRP A 180 -9.15 -20.88 2.87
N THR A 181 -10.25 -20.71 3.60
CA THR A 181 -11.48 -20.12 3.06
C THR A 181 -11.71 -18.77 3.72
N PHE A 182 -11.90 -17.72 2.92
CA PHE A 182 -12.13 -16.35 3.39
C PHE A 182 -13.53 -15.90 3.01
N THR A 183 -14.20 -15.21 3.92
CA THR A 183 -15.49 -14.55 3.66
C THR A 183 -15.30 -13.04 3.70
N LEU A 184 -15.60 -12.38 2.59
CA LEU A 184 -15.56 -10.93 2.42
C LEU A 184 -16.66 -10.24 3.23
N ARG A 185 -16.40 -8.98 3.59
CA ARG A 185 -17.42 -8.08 4.13
C ARG A 185 -18.47 -7.76 3.08
N ARG A 186 -19.73 -7.70 3.48
CA ARG A 186 -20.82 -7.26 2.59
C ARG A 186 -20.78 -5.75 2.34
N GLY A 187 -21.01 -5.38 1.08
CA GLY A 187 -21.15 -4.00 0.63
C GLY A 187 -19.85 -3.23 0.45
N LEU A 188 -18.71 -3.92 0.36
CA LEU A 188 -17.46 -3.32 -0.09
C LEU A 188 -17.63 -2.71 -1.49
N ARG A 189 -16.99 -1.56 -1.71
CA ARG A 189 -17.02 -0.83 -2.98
C ARG A 189 -15.65 -0.29 -3.31
N TRP A 190 -15.34 -0.28 -4.60
CA TRP A 190 -14.25 0.50 -5.17
C TRP A 190 -14.51 2.00 -4.99
N SER A 191 -13.47 2.83 -5.14
CA SER A 191 -13.56 4.29 -5.00
C SER A 191 -14.52 4.97 -5.98
N ASP A 192 -14.85 4.31 -7.10
CA ASP A 192 -15.85 4.75 -8.07
C ASP A 192 -17.28 4.27 -7.74
N GLY A 193 -17.45 3.57 -6.62
CA GLY A 193 -18.73 3.07 -6.13
C GLY A 193 -19.11 1.67 -6.63
N HIS A 194 -18.36 1.10 -7.58
CA HIS A 194 -18.63 -0.25 -8.08
C HIS A 194 -18.47 -1.28 -6.94
N PRO A 195 -19.36 -2.28 -6.81
CA PRO A 195 -19.20 -3.34 -5.83
C PRO A 195 -17.84 -4.05 -5.94
N PHE A 196 -17.20 -4.30 -4.81
CA PHE A 196 -16.02 -5.16 -4.71
C PHE A 196 -16.45 -6.56 -4.28
N THR A 197 -16.03 -7.57 -5.03
CA THR A 197 -16.44 -8.97 -4.82
C THR A 197 -15.26 -9.94 -4.96
N ALA A 198 -15.50 -11.22 -4.66
CA ALA A 198 -14.57 -12.30 -4.95
C ALA A 198 -14.16 -12.34 -6.44
N GLY A 199 -15.03 -11.87 -7.34
CA GLY A 199 -14.76 -11.76 -8.76
C GLY A 199 -13.58 -10.85 -9.11
N ASP A 200 -13.31 -9.81 -8.31
CA ASP A 200 -12.17 -8.91 -8.53
C ASP A 200 -10.81 -9.55 -8.20
N ILE A 201 -10.80 -10.47 -7.22
CA ILE A 201 -9.64 -11.29 -6.89
C ILE A 201 -9.46 -12.39 -7.94
N MET A 202 -10.56 -13.01 -8.39
CA MET A 202 -10.49 -13.99 -9.48
C MET A 202 -10.06 -13.38 -10.81
N PHE A 203 -10.47 -12.14 -11.10
CA PHE A 203 -10.02 -11.42 -12.27
C PHE A 203 -8.50 -11.20 -12.22
N TRP A 204 -7.96 -10.73 -11.09
CA TRP A 204 -6.50 -10.66 -10.90
C TRP A 204 -5.84 -12.04 -11.11
N TRP A 205 -6.34 -13.08 -10.45
CA TRP A 205 -5.75 -14.41 -10.51
C TRP A 205 -5.73 -14.97 -11.93
N GLN A 206 -6.86 -14.95 -12.62
CA GLN A 206 -6.98 -15.53 -13.95
C GLN A 206 -6.29 -14.68 -15.02
N GLN A 207 -6.42 -13.37 -14.95
CA GLN A 207 -6.03 -12.48 -16.05
C GLN A 207 -4.62 -11.90 -15.87
N GLU A 208 -4.10 -11.83 -14.65
CA GLU A 208 -2.72 -11.39 -14.41
C GLU A 208 -1.78 -12.56 -14.17
N VAL A 209 -2.11 -13.41 -13.21
CA VAL A 209 -1.21 -14.50 -12.83
C VAL A 209 -1.21 -15.60 -13.91
N LEU A 210 -2.38 -16.10 -14.30
CA LEU A 210 -2.48 -17.27 -15.17
C LEU A 210 -2.38 -16.94 -16.67
N TYR A 211 -2.99 -15.83 -17.13
CA TYR A 211 -2.98 -15.45 -18.53
C TYR A 211 -1.62 -14.89 -18.98
N PHE A 212 -1.10 -13.84 -18.31
CA PHE A 212 0.17 -13.23 -18.70
C PHE A 212 1.40 -14.04 -18.29
N LYS A 213 1.30 -14.89 -17.25
CA LYS A 213 2.40 -15.71 -16.73
C LYS A 213 3.71 -14.93 -16.52
N SER A 214 3.59 -13.65 -16.15
CA SER A 214 4.71 -12.72 -16.09
C SER A 214 4.78 -12.05 -14.74
N ASP A 215 5.93 -12.20 -14.08
CA ASP A 215 6.24 -11.55 -12.80
C ASP A 215 6.32 -10.01 -12.92
N THR A 216 6.24 -9.47 -14.14
CA THR A 216 6.31 -8.02 -14.40
C THR A 216 5.00 -7.26 -14.18
N LEU A 217 3.88 -7.96 -14.09
CA LEU A 217 2.56 -7.39 -13.79
C LEU A 217 2.17 -7.61 -12.33
N THR A 218 2.46 -8.79 -11.79
CA THR A 218 2.17 -9.13 -10.40
C THR A 218 3.15 -10.21 -9.93
N ASP A 219 3.56 -10.13 -8.67
CA ASP A 219 4.34 -11.19 -8.02
C ASP A 219 3.38 -12.05 -7.17
N PRO A 220 3.03 -13.28 -7.59
CA PRO A 220 2.20 -14.19 -6.83
C PRO A 220 3.03 -15.04 -5.85
N SER A 221 4.22 -14.59 -5.40
CA SER A 221 5.10 -15.34 -4.50
C SER A 221 4.39 -15.81 -3.23
N PHE A 222 3.45 -15.03 -2.69
CA PHE A 222 2.64 -15.42 -1.54
C PHE A 222 1.72 -16.64 -1.81
N MET A 223 1.40 -16.90 -3.08
CA MET A 223 0.66 -18.08 -3.55
C MET A 223 1.57 -19.28 -3.87
N ARG A 224 2.89 -19.15 -3.74
CA ARG A 224 3.81 -20.27 -3.96
C ARG A 224 4.16 -20.94 -2.64
N GLN A 225 4.05 -22.27 -2.62
CA GLN A 225 4.47 -23.11 -1.51
C GLN A 225 5.29 -24.29 -2.05
N SER A 226 6.51 -24.48 -1.54
CA SER A 226 7.45 -25.52 -1.99
C SER A 226 7.66 -25.51 -3.52
N GLY A 227 7.78 -24.31 -4.11
CA GLY A 227 7.97 -24.11 -5.55
C GLY A 227 6.71 -24.32 -6.42
N LYS A 228 5.61 -24.81 -5.85
CA LYS A 228 4.35 -25.02 -6.55
C LYS A 228 3.42 -23.82 -6.35
N LEU A 229 2.77 -23.39 -7.42
CA LEU A 229 1.73 -22.37 -7.36
C LEU A 229 0.46 -22.99 -6.76
N GLY A 230 -0.15 -22.33 -5.79
CA GLY A 230 -1.45 -22.69 -5.24
C GLY A 230 -2.59 -22.38 -6.22
N GLN A 231 -3.82 -22.52 -5.75
CA GLN A 231 -5.02 -22.22 -6.53
C GLN A 231 -5.96 -21.32 -5.73
N ILE A 232 -6.78 -20.55 -6.46
CA ILE A 232 -7.85 -19.73 -5.91
C ILE A 232 -9.15 -20.17 -6.60
N GLU A 233 -10.16 -20.48 -5.79
CA GLU A 233 -11.51 -20.81 -6.22
C GLU A 233 -12.47 -19.76 -5.65
N GLN A 234 -13.38 -19.25 -6.49
CA GLN A 234 -14.53 -18.49 -6.03
C GLN A 234 -15.67 -19.46 -5.75
N LEU A 235 -16.11 -19.50 -4.48
CA LEU A 235 -17.25 -20.32 -4.08
C LEU A 235 -18.57 -19.58 -4.27
N ASP A 236 -18.56 -18.27 -4.02
CA ASP A 236 -19.65 -17.32 -4.28
C ASP A 236 -19.09 -15.89 -4.36
N ASP A 237 -19.93 -14.87 -4.52
CA ASP A 237 -19.52 -13.47 -4.67
C ASP A 237 -18.71 -12.90 -3.48
N LEU A 238 -18.78 -13.53 -2.31
CA LEU A 238 -18.12 -13.08 -1.09
C LEU A 238 -17.21 -14.14 -0.49
N THR A 239 -17.11 -15.34 -1.07
CA THR A 239 -16.33 -16.44 -0.50
C THR A 239 -15.30 -16.93 -1.48
N LEU A 240 -14.04 -16.91 -1.05
CA LEU A 240 -12.88 -17.40 -1.80
C LEU A 240 -12.20 -18.53 -1.03
N ARG A 241 -11.70 -19.52 -1.76
CA ARG A 241 -10.88 -20.60 -1.23
C ARG A 241 -9.51 -20.58 -1.88
N PHE A 242 -8.49 -20.62 -1.04
CA PHE A 242 -7.09 -20.75 -1.42
C PHE A 242 -6.62 -22.15 -1.07
N SER A 243 -5.98 -22.85 -2.00
CA SER A 243 -5.51 -24.22 -1.79
C SER A 243 -4.04 -24.40 -2.21
N PHE A 244 -3.34 -25.24 -1.45
CA PHE A 244 -1.93 -25.55 -1.64
C PHE A 244 -1.70 -27.06 -1.67
N ALA A 245 -0.75 -27.51 -2.48
CA ALA A 245 -0.38 -28.94 -2.53
C ALA A 245 0.32 -29.41 -1.25
N GLU A 246 1.02 -28.51 -0.57
CA GLU A 246 1.71 -28.74 0.69
C GLU A 246 1.17 -27.81 1.79
N PRO A 247 1.30 -28.16 3.08
CA PRO A 247 0.90 -27.28 4.17
C PRO A 247 1.56 -25.89 4.05
N ASN A 248 0.76 -24.83 4.21
CA ASN A 248 1.22 -23.45 4.16
C ASN A 248 0.74 -22.71 5.42
N GLY A 249 1.30 -23.07 6.57
CA GLY A 249 0.92 -22.50 7.87
C GLY A 249 1.15 -21.00 8.01
N LEU A 250 2.10 -20.44 7.24
CA LEU A 250 2.41 -19.02 7.23
C LEU A 250 1.59 -18.23 6.20
N PHE A 251 0.56 -18.84 5.60
CA PHE A 251 -0.21 -18.19 4.54
C PHE A 251 -0.92 -16.92 5.03
N LEU A 252 -1.45 -16.96 6.25
CA LEU A 252 -2.17 -15.83 6.83
C LEU A 252 -1.26 -14.62 7.05
N GLU A 253 -0.04 -14.85 7.52
CA GLU A 253 1.01 -13.86 7.76
C GLU A 253 1.55 -13.28 6.45
N LYS A 254 1.75 -14.13 5.44
CA LYS A 254 2.12 -13.70 4.08
C LYS A 254 1.04 -12.77 3.52
N LEU A 255 -0.24 -13.11 3.70
CA LEU A 255 -1.38 -12.34 3.23
C LEU A 255 -1.58 -11.02 4.00
N ALA A 256 -1.23 -10.99 5.30
CA ALA A 256 -1.26 -9.80 6.15
C ALA A 256 -0.18 -8.76 5.82
N SER A 257 0.77 -9.13 4.95
CA SER A 257 1.83 -8.26 4.44
C SER A 257 1.44 -7.60 3.11
N ALA A 258 2.18 -6.57 2.69
CA ALA A 258 1.86 -5.71 1.54
C ALA A 258 1.88 -6.40 0.15
N VAL A 259 0.95 -7.33 -0.08
CA VAL A 259 0.73 -8.03 -1.34
C VAL A 259 -0.48 -7.47 -2.07
N ASP A 260 -0.42 -7.42 -3.40
CA ASP A 260 -1.43 -6.82 -4.27
C ASP A 260 -2.05 -7.89 -5.18
N TYR A 261 -3.32 -8.22 -4.93
CA TYR A 261 -3.96 -9.42 -5.49
C TYR A 261 -5.44 -9.24 -5.83
N PHE A 262 -5.85 -8.01 -6.12
CA PHE A 262 -7.19 -7.70 -6.60
C PHE A 262 -7.14 -6.56 -7.61
N ARG A 263 -8.11 -6.55 -8.52
CA ARG A 263 -8.16 -5.61 -9.65
C ARG A 263 -9.61 -5.20 -9.92
N PRO A 264 -9.90 -3.92 -10.19
CA PRO A 264 -11.26 -3.49 -10.54
C PRO A 264 -11.60 -4.06 -11.93
N ALA A 265 -12.23 -5.24 -11.94
CA ALA A 265 -12.46 -5.99 -13.17
C ALA A 265 -13.31 -5.19 -14.16
N HIS A 266 -14.32 -4.47 -13.66
CA HIS A 266 -15.21 -3.61 -14.44
C HIS A 266 -14.47 -2.49 -15.17
N TYR A 267 -13.39 -1.96 -14.59
CA TYR A 267 -12.58 -0.90 -15.19
C TYR A 267 -11.54 -1.45 -16.17
N LEU A 268 -10.86 -2.54 -15.79
CA LEU A 268 -9.68 -3.04 -16.50
C LEU A 268 -10.00 -3.96 -17.67
N ARG A 269 -11.15 -4.65 -17.67
CA ARG A 269 -11.50 -5.65 -18.68
C ARG A 269 -11.44 -5.10 -20.11
N LYS A 270 -11.84 -3.84 -20.34
CA LYS A 270 -11.82 -3.19 -21.67
C LYS A 270 -10.42 -2.91 -22.22
N PHE A 271 -9.40 -2.93 -21.36
CA PHE A 271 -7.99 -2.76 -21.75
C PHE A 271 -7.23 -4.09 -21.80
N HIS A 272 -7.87 -5.19 -21.39
CA HIS A 272 -7.23 -6.50 -21.34
C HIS A 272 -7.16 -7.12 -22.76
N PRO A 273 -6.00 -7.65 -23.21
CA PRO A 273 -5.84 -8.16 -24.58
C PRO A 273 -6.79 -9.30 -24.97
N ALA A 274 -7.29 -10.06 -23.99
CA ALA A 274 -8.22 -11.17 -24.25
C ALA A 274 -9.71 -10.76 -24.35
N PHE A 275 -10.08 -9.55 -23.93
CA PHE A 275 -11.49 -9.14 -23.82
C PHE A 275 -11.80 -7.76 -24.41
N GLY A 276 -10.84 -6.85 -24.37
CA GLY A 276 -11.02 -5.49 -24.88
C GLY A 276 -11.15 -5.46 -26.39
N ASP A 277 -11.77 -4.39 -26.89
CA ASP A 277 -11.83 -4.14 -28.33
C ASP A 277 -10.40 -3.92 -28.90
N PRO A 278 -9.95 -4.72 -29.87
CA PRO A 278 -8.60 -4.61 -30.42
C PRO A 278 -8.31 -3.23 -31.02
N GLN A 279 -9.30 -2.58 -31.62
CA GLN A 279 -9.12 -1.26 -32.22
C GLN A 279 -8.92 -0.20 -31.14
N PHE A 280 -9.79 -0.17 -30.11
CA PHE A 280 -9.63 0.69 -28.94
C PHE A 280 -8.25 0.52 -28.25
N ILE A 281 -7.78 -0.72 -28.10
CA ILE A 281 -6.46 -0.99 -27.53
C ILE A 281 -5.35 -0.45 -28.44
N ALA A 282 -5.43 -0.68 -29.76
CA ALA A 282 -4.44 -0.17 -30.72
C ALA A 282 -4.41 1.36 -30.77
N ASP A 283 -5.56 2.03 -30.66
CA ASP A 283 -5.65 3.48 -30.55
C ASP A 283 -5.01 3.98 -29.25
N THR A 284 -5.27 3.30 -28.13
CA THR A 284 -4.63 3.61 -26.85
C THR A 284 -3.11 3.43 -26.89
N MET A 285 -2.64 2.35 -27.54
CA MET A 285 -1.20 2.11 -27.76
C MET A 285 -0.56 3.26 -28.52
N ARG A 286 -1.17 3.71 -29.63
CA ARG A 286 -0.68 4.84 -30.42
C ARG A 286 -0.68 6.13 -29.61
N ALA A 287 -1.78 6.43 -28.93
CA ALA A 287 -1.93 7.66 -28.14
C ALA A 287 -0.92 7.77 -26.99
N MET A 288 -0.54 6.64 -26.38
CA MET A 288 0.39 6.59 -25.25
C MET A 288 1.82 6.18 -25.64
N ASN A 289 2.09 5.95 -26.93
CA ASN A 289 3.36 5.43 -27.44
C ASN A 289 3.81 4.13 -26.73
N LEU A 290 2.90 3.15 -26.63
CA LEU A 290 3.15 1.89 -25.92
C LEU A 290 3.41 0.73 -26.88
N PRO A 291 4.37 -0.16 -26.56
CA PRO A 291 4.85 -1.18 -27.49
C PRO A 291 3.93 -2.39 -27.66
N SER A 292 2.95 -2.59 -26.77
CA SER A 292 2.07 -3.77 -26.81
C SER A 292 0.74 -3.55 -26.10
N PRO A 293 -0.28 -4.40 -26.38
CA PRO A 293 -1.52 -4.45 -25.60
C PRO A 293 -1.29 -4.68 -24.10
N GLN A 294 -0.30 -5.51 -23.75
CA GLN A 294 0.08 -5.73 -22.35
C GLN A 294 0.64 -4.46 -21.70
N ALA A 295 1.40 -3.65 -22.45
CA ALA A 295 1.91 -2.38 -21.95
C ALA A 295 0.78 -1.37 -21.71
N VAL A 296 -0.29 -1.38 -22.52
CA VAL A 296 -1.51 -0.60 -22.22
C VAL A 296 -2.11 -1.04 -20.91
N TYR A 297 -2.39 -2.33 -20.77
CA TYR A 297 -2.98 -2.88 -19.55
C TYR A 297 -2.16 -2.50 -18.31
N LYS A 298 -0.83 -2.67 -18.35
CA LYS A 298 0.09 -2.26 -17.28
C LYS A 298 0.04 -0.75 -17.00
N ARG A 299 0.03 0.09 -18.03
CA ARG A 299 0.02 1.55 -17.90
C ARG A 299 -1.26 2.07 -17.25
N ILE A 300 -2.41 1.48 -17.60
CA ILE A 300 -3.72 1.85 -17.05
C ILE A 300 -3.84 1.43 -15.58
N GLN A 301 -3.16 0.36 -15.17
CA GLN A 301 -3.14 -0.11 -13.78
C GLN A 301 -2.24 0.69 -12.86
N HIS A 302 -1.34 1.48 -13.46
CA HIS A 302 -0.31 2.19 -12.72
C HIS A 302 -0.92 2.99 -11.56
N ARG A 303 -0.26 2.97 -10.41
CA ARG A 303 -0.73 3.65 -9.18
C ARG A 303 -0.96 5.15 -9.37
N LEU A 304 -0.21 5.77 -10.28
CA LEU A 304 -0.35 7.19 -10.65
C LEU A 304 -1.51 7.46 -11.63
N ASN A 305 -2.27 6.46 -12.06
CA ASN A 305 -3.49 6.68 -12.83
C ASN A 305 -4.63 7.07 -11.85
N PRO A 306 -5.10 8.33 -11.85
CA PRO A 306 -6.16 8.77 -10.94
C PRO A 306 -7.52 8.14 -11.28
N GLU A 307 -7.71 7.72 -12.53
CA GLU A 307 -8.96 7.11 -13.00
C GLU A 307 -9.07 5.63 -12.60
N HIS A 308 -7.99 5.02 -12.10
CA HIS A 308 -8.01 3.61 -11.70
C HIS A 308 -8.68 3.46 -10.34
N PRO A 309 -9.82 2.77 -10.22
CA PRO A 309 -10.51 2.62 -8.95
C PRO A 309 -9.64 1.91 -7.89
N ARG A 310 -9.68 2.37 -6.64
CA ARG A 310 -8.86 1.83 -5.53
C ARG A 310 -9.74 1.49 -4.32
N LEU A 311 -9.19 0.66 -3.42
CA LEU A 311 -9.74 0.40 -2.09
C LEU A 311 -8.97 1.14 -0.98
N TRP A 312 -7.99 1.96 -1.38
CA TRP A 312 -7.10 2.72 -0.52
C TRP A 312 -7.14 4.20 -0.92
N PRO A 313 -6.78 5.13 0.00
CA PRO A 313 -6.82 6.56 -0.28
C PRO A 313 -5.82 6.92 -1.38
N TRP A 314 -6.21 7.80 -2.32
CA TRP A 314 -5.28 8.29 -3.34
C TRP A 314 -4.12 9.05 -2.68
N ILE A 315 -2.88 8.64 -2.95
CA ILE A 315 -1.66 9.24 -2.39
C ILE A 315 -0.91 9.92 -3.52
N TYR A 316 -0.56 11.19 -3.30
CA TYR A 316 0.36 11.98 -4.08
C TYR A 316 1.37 12.66 -3.15
#